data_AF-A0A9R0Z8P8-F1
#
_entry.id   AF-A0A9R0Z8P8-F1
#
_cell.length_a   1.000
_cell.length_b   1.000
_cell.length_c   1.000
_cell.angle_alpha   90.00
_cell.angle_beta   90.00
_cell.angle_gamma   90.00
#
_symmetry.space_group_name_H-M   'P 1'
#
loop_
_entity.id
_entity.type
_entity.pdbx_description
1 polymer ?
#
loop_
_entity_poly.entity_id
_entity_poly.type
_entity_poly.pdbx_seq_one_letter_code
_entity_poly.pdbx_strand_id
1 'polypeptide(L)'
;MDPLTKGHYPLSMKTLVGNRLPKFTKEQARAVKGSFDFIGLNYYSARYAKNTKHNSNSKESYSTDSQTDQRVERNGTYIGPKNGGSTI
;
A
#
# COMPACT_ATOMS: atom_id res chain seq x y z
N MET A 1 4.62 -2.24 -7.14
CA MET A 1 4.61 -2.63 -8.57
C MET A 1 5.33 -3.96 -8.84
N ASP A 2 5.98 -4.56 -7.83
CA ASP A 2 6.77 -5.78 -7.98
C ASP A 2 6.09 -6.98 -8.68
N PRO A 3 4.78 -7.26 -8.54
CA PRO A 3 4.16 -8.32 -9.32
C PRO A 3 4.35 -8.12 -10.83
N LEU A 4 4.09 -6.91 -11.33
CA LEU A 4 4.23 -6.58 -12.74
C LEU A 4 5.68 -6.52 -13.20
N THR A 5 6.63 -6.09 -12.37
CA THR A 5 8.03 -5.91 -12.81
C THR A 5 8.92 -7.12 -12.52
N LYS A 6 8.59 -7.92 -11.50
CA LYS A 6 9.41 -9.03 -10.97
C LYS A 6 8.67 -10.36 -10.91
N GLY A 7 7.35 -10.40 -11.06
CA GLY A 7 6.55 -11.63 -10.97
C GLY A 7 6.24 -12.09 -9.55
N HIS A 8 6.47 -11.24 -8.53
CA HIS A 8 6.15 -11.57 -7.14
C HIS A 8 5.82 -10.33 -6.31
N TYR A 9 5.11 -10.50 -5.20
CA TYR A 9 4.86 -9.42 -4.25
C TYR A 9 6.17 -8.88 -3.59
N PRO A 10 6.19 -7.60 -3.15
CA PRO A 10 7.27 -7.04 -2.34
C PRO A 10 7.50 -7.81 -1.03
N LEU A 11 8.71 -7.75 -0.48
CA LEU A 11 9.06 -8.43 0.78
C LEU A 11 8.19 -7.97 1.95
N SER A 12 7.95 -6.66 2.10
CA SER A 12 7.10 -6.11 3.15
C SER A 12 5.70 -6.71 3.15
N MET A 13 5.06 -6.84 1.98
CA MET A 13 3.74 -7.49 1.88
C MET A 13 3.80 -8.97 2.29
N LYS A 14 4.83 -9.71 1.84
CA LYS A 14 4.99 -11.13 2.21
C LYS A 14 5.14 -11.31 3.72
N THR A 15 5.85 -10.40 4.39
CA THR A 15 6.07 -10.45 5.84
C THR A 15 4.87 -9.99 6.64
N LEU A 16 4.23 -8.87 6.25
CA LEU A 16 3.16 -8.24 7.04
C LEU A 16 1.80 -8.91 6.84
N VAL A 17 1.50 -9.36 5.62
CA VAL A 17 0.22 -10.01 5.29
C VAL A 17 0.28 -11.53 5.54
N GLY A 18 1.47 -12.11 5.40
CA GLY A 18 1.72 -13.52 5.69
C GLY A 18 0.81 -14.46 4.89
N ASN A 19 0.16 -15.39 5.61
CA ASN A 19 -0.62 -16.47 5.01
C ASN A 19 -1.88 -16.01 4.26
N ARG A 20 -2.38 -14.80 4.53
CA ARG A 20 -3.51 -14.23 3.78
C ARG A 20 -3.12 -13.80 2.37
N LEU A 21 -1.83 -13.63 2.09
CA LEU A 21 -1.35 -13.22 0.77
C LEU A 21 -1.32 -14.42 -0.18
N PRO A 22 -2.08 -14.39 -1.30
CA PRO A 22 -2.03 -15.47 -2.29
C PRO A 22 -0.62 -15.63 -2.86
N LYS A 23 -0.27 -16.84 -3.26
CA LYS A 23 1.01 -17.15 -3.90
C LYS A 23 0.79 -17.40 -5.38
N PHE A 24 1.64 -16.83 -6.21
CA PHE A 24 1.67 -17.17 -7.63
C PHE A 24 2.31 -18.54 -7.84
N THR A 25 1.76 -19.32 -8.77
CA THR A 25 2.52 -20.41 -9.38
C THR A 25 3.63 -19.85 -10.26
N LYS A 26 4.55 -20.72 -10.73
CA LYS A 26 5.63 -20.30 -11.63
C LYS A 26 5.07 -19.75 -12.96
N GLU A 27 4.00 -20.35 -13.45
CA GLU A 27 3.33 -19.98 -14.69
C GLU A 27 2.66 -18.61 -14.54
N GLN A 28 1.94 -18.40 -13.44
CA GLN A 28 1.32 -17.10 -13.13
C GLN A 28 2.36 -15.99 -12.94
N ALA A 29 3.46 -16.28 -12.22
CA ALA A 29 4.55 -15.34 -12.03
C ALA A 29 5.19 -14.89 -13.35
N ARG A 30 5.34 -15.84 -14.29
CA ARG A 30 5.84 -15.55 -15.64
C ARG A 30 4.84 -14.74 -16.45
N ALA A 31 3.55 -15.08 -16.37
CA ALA A 31 2.50 -14.40 -17.13
C ALA A 31 2.32 -12.94 -16.71
N VAL A 32 2.44 -12.62 -15.43
CA VAL A 32 2.26 -11.24 -14.92
C VAL A 32 3.51 -10.37 -15.05
N LYS A 33 4.70 -10.98 -15.09
CA LYS A 33 5.96 -10.23 -15.20
C LYS A 33 6.08 -9.62 -16.60
N GLY A 34 6.14 -8.30 -16.67
CA GLY A 34 6.26 -7.54 -17.90
C GLY A 34 4.96 -7.45 -18.69
N SER A 35 3.81 -7.76 -18.08
CA SER A 35 2.50 -7.74 -18.76
C SER A 35 1.94 -6.31 -18.90
N PHE A 36 2.73 -5.39 -19.46
CA PHE A 36 2.34 -4.00 -19.73
C PHE A 36 3.21 -3.39 -20.84
N ASP A 37 2.60 -2.55 -21.68
CA ASP A 37 3.31 -1.72 -22.67
C ASP A 37 3.59 -0.30 -22.13
N PHE A 38 2.70 0.19 -21.26
CA PHE A 38 2.83 1.46 -20.55
C PHE A 38 2.13 1.40 -19.19
N ILE A 39 2.41 2.37 -18.31
CA ILE A 39 1.79 2.48 -16.99
C ILE A 39 1.19 3.87 -16.83
N GLY A 40 -0.14 3.94 -16.72
CA GLY A 40 -0.84 5.16 -16.31
C GLY A 40 -0.87 5.30 -14.79
N LEU A 41 -0.63 6.50 -14.28
CA LEU A 41 -0.64 6.80 -12.85
C LEU A 41 -1.76 7.80 -12.53
N ASN A 42 -2.68 7.39 -11.66
CA ASN A 42 -3.70 8.27 -11.11
C ASN A 42 -3.21 8.88 -9.80
N TYR A 43 -3.15 10.21 -9.73
CA TYR A 43 -2.71 10.93 -8.53
C TYR A 43 -3.72 12.02 -8.17
N TYR A 44 -4.22 11.99 -6.93
CA TYR A 44 -5.26 12.90 -6.46
C TYR A 44 -4.85 13.70 -5.23
N SER A 45 -4.12 13.08 -4.29
CA SER A 45 -3.73 13.68 -3.02
C SER A 45 -2.57 12.89 -2.40
N ALA A 46 -2.09 13.34 -1.24
CA ALA A 46 -1.10 12.64 -0.44
C ALA A 46 -1.49 12.66 1.05
N ARG A 47 -0.91 11.74 1.83
CA ARG A 47 -1.11 11.61 3.28
C ARG A 47 0.24 11.51 3.99
N TYR A 48 0.31 12.03 5.21
CA TYR A 48 1.41 11.76 6.13
C TYR A 48 1.30 10.34 6.66
N ALA A 49 2.40 9.60 6.62
CA ALA A 49 2.50 8.24 7.15
C ALA A 49 3.35 8.23 8.43
N LYS A 50 2.87 7.56 9.48
CA LYS A 50 3.66 7.27 10.68
C LYS A 50 3.57 5.79 11.00
N ASN A 51 4.69 5.18 11.40
CA ASN A 51 4.70 3.79 11.85
C ASN A 51 3.80 3.61 13.09
N THR A 52 3.04 2.53 13.15
CA THR A 52 2.25 2.14 14.33
C THR A 52 2.80 0.83 14.89
N LYS A 53 2.59 0.60 16.18
CA LYS A 53 2.89 -0.70 16.77
C LYS A 53 1.78 -1.65 16.36
N HIS A 54 2.15 -2.82 15.85
CA HIS A 54 1.23 -3.91 15.62
C HIS A 54 0.50 -4.24 16.93
N ASN A 55 -0.81 -4.01 16.97
CA ASN A 55 -1.64 -4.39 18.09
C ASN A 55 -2.15 -5.82 17.82
N SER A 56 -1.72 -6.80 18.61
CA SER A 56 -2.15 -8.20 18.48
C SER A 56 -3.66 -8.39 18.65
N ASN A 57 -4.35 -7.41 19.26
CA ASN A 57 -5.80 -7.42 19.41
C ASN A 57 -6.54 -6.77 18.23
N SER A 58 -5.81 -6.15 17.29
CA SER A 58 -6.41 -5.60 16.07
C SER A 58 -6.68 -6.72 15.08
N LYS A 59 -7.87 -6.71 14.48
CA LYS A 59 -8.23 -7.67 13.44
C LYS A 59 -7.35 -7.43 12.21
N GLU A 60 -6.70 -8.48 11.73
CA GLU A 60 -5.96 -8.43 10.48
C GLU A 60 -6.89 -8.08 9.31
N SER A 61 -6.48 -7.12 8.50
CA SER A 61 -7.26 -6.62 7.38
C SER A 61 -6.36 -5.83 6.42
N TYR A 62 -6.84 -5.63 5.19
CA TYR A 62 -6.15 -4.80 4.21
C TYR A 62 -5.75 -3.41 4.75
N SER A 63 -6.61 -2.77 5.56
CA SER A 63 -6.33 -1.44 6.11
C SER A 63 -5.29 -1.45 7.24
N THR A 64 -5.13 -2.56 7.94
CA THR A 64 -4.17 -2.71 9.05
C THR A 64 -2.82 -3.29 8.61
N ASP A 65 -2.77 -3.96 7.46
CA ASP A 65 -1.58 -4.64 6.92
C ASP A 65 -0.36 -3.72 6.73
N SER A 66 -0.60 -2.44 6.42
CA SER A 66 0.49 -1.47 6.24
C SER A 66 1.23 -1.14 7.54
N GLN A 67 0.61 -1.37 8.70
CA GLN A 67 1.09 -0.93 10.01
C GLN A 67 1.45 0.55 10.06
N THR A 68 0.67 1.38 9.36
CA THR A 68 0.84 2.83 9.33
C THR A 68 -0.43 3.57 9.77
N ASP A 69 -0.21 4.72 10.40
CA ASP A 69 -1.22 5.71 10.74
C ASP A 69 -1.12 6.83 9.70
N GLN A 70 -2.19 6.99 8.92
CA GLN A 70 -2.23 7.87 7.76
C GLN A 70 -3.08 9.11 8.05
N ARG A 71 -2.48 10.30 8.01
CA ARG A 71 -3.16 11.58 8.32
C ARG A 71 -3.07 12.57 7.16
N VAL A 72 -4.02 13.50 7.09
CA VAL A 72 -3.97 14.67 6.18
C VAL A 72 -3.19 15.86 6.78
N GLU A 73 -2.96 15.82 8.09
CA GLU A 73 -2.30 16.87 8.87
C GLU A 73 -1.20 16.28 9.77
N ARG A 74 -0.11 17.00 9.92
CA ARG A 74 0.95 16.76 10.91
C ARG A 74 1.26 18.05 11.66
N ASN A 75 1.03 18.06 12.97
CA ASN A 75 1.35 19.19 13.86
C ASN A 75 0.80 20.55 13.37
N GLY A 76 -0.48 20.63 12.98
CA GLY A 76 -1.06 21.87 12.43
C GLY A 76 -0.83 22.06 10.92
N THR A 77 0.12 21.32 10.33
CA THR A 77 0.52 21.49 8.92
C THR A 77 -0.19 20.47 8.03
N TYR A 78 -0.98 20.95 7.08
CA TYR A 78 -1.68 20.12 6.09
C TYR A 78 -0.80 19.84 4.89
N ILE A 79 -1.12 18.81 4.13
CA ILE A 79 -0.54 18.62 2.80
C ILE A 79 -1.27 19.57 1.85
N GLY A 80 -0.55 20.61 1.41
CA GLY A 80 -1.08 21.62 0.50
C GLY A 80 -1.98 22.67 1.18
N PRO A 81 -2.54 23.61 0.38
CA PRO A 81 -3.41 24.68 0.88
C PRO A 81 -4.74 24.14 1.46
N LYS A 82 -5.22 24.76 2.55
CA LYS A 82 -6.53 24.45 3.16
C LYS A 82 -7.69 25.01 2.33
N ASN A 83 -7.97 24.42 1.18
CA ASN A 83 -9.08 24.83 0.33
C ASN A 83 -10.23 23.82 0.45
N GLY A 84 -10.95 23.80 1.58
CA GLY A 84 -12.28 23.19 1.79
C GLY A 84 -12.52 21.71 1.46
N GLY A 85 -11.56 20.99 0.86
CA GLY A 85 -11.79 19.73 0.13
C GLY A 85 -11.16 18.49 0.74
N SER A 86 -10.77 18.49 2.02
CA SER A 86 -10.27 17.28 2.67
C SER A 86 -10.66 17.24 4.15
N THR A 87 -11.93 16.96 4.38
CA THR A 87 -12.46 16.41 5.63
C THR A 87 -12.93 14.99 5.35
N ILE A 88 -11.99 14.03 5.36
CA ILE A 88 -12.24 12.58 5.50
C ILE A 88 -11.06 11.90 6.18
#